data_AF-A0A3N5IQN8-F1
#
_entry.id   AF-A0A3N5IQN8-F1
#
_cell.length_a   1.000
_cell.length_b   1.000
_cell.length_c   1.000
_cell.angle_alpha   90.00
_cell.angle_beta   90.00
_cell.angle_gamma   90.00
#
_symmetry.space_group_name_H-M   'P 1'
#
loop_
_entity.id
_entity.type
_entity.pdbx_description
1 polymer ?
#
loop_
_entity_poly.entity_id
_entity_poly.type
_entity_poly.pdbx_seq_one_letter_code
_entity_poly.pdbx_strand_id
1 'polypeptide(L)'
;SQHLSVRDEPPAIRKTRPDVSIDLSAIAKGHGVDRLITLLAGWGVKHAFVEIGGEVRVIGDKAGEPWRVGIQQPDVAGEVVAKSLPLRDRSIATSGDYRNFFEFEGQRYSHTLDPRTGKPIRHATASVSVIADDCMTADAWATAINVLGPEEGERIVRELGLDVLLMVRQADDKLVSVGFGKLADQGTPEHVAVSENDVGLGAVSATPVDVGGDVPTPRSPFGQWLRIGLLTAIVFGGALGAMAVGVMFGRRAISGSCGGLANRPDGQGGGRCALCSKPDEACSRLREQQAVAEAAGRQV
;
A
#
# COMPACT_ATOMS: atom_id res chain seq x y z
N SER A 1 -1.47 22.09 -10.52
CA SER A 1 -1.51 20.97 -11.50
C SER A 1 -1.32 21.45 -12.95
N GLN A 2 -0.29 22.25 -13.26
CA GLN A 2 -0.17 22.94 -14.56
C GLN A 2 0.46 22.11 -15.71
N HIS A 3 0.73 20.81 -15.51
CA HIS A 3 1.50 20.01 -16.47
C HIS A 3 0.88 18.67 -16.87
N LEU A 4 -0.33 18.37 -16.39
CA LEU A 4 -1.10 17.19 -16.75
C LEU A 4 -2.48 17.61 -17.25
N SER A 5 -2.90 17.05 -18.38
CA SER A 5 -4.25 17.19 -18.91
C SER A 5 -4.85 15.82 -19.13
N VAL A 6 -6.10 15.63 -18.69
CA VAL A 6 -6.86 14.40 -18.84
C VAL A 6 -8.00 14.65 -19.82
N ARG A 7 -8.30 13.65 -20.64
CA ARG A 7 -9.48 13.59 -21.49
C ARG A 7 -10.17 12.26 -21.25
N ASP A 8 -11.46 12.28 -20.95
CA ASP A 8 -12.21 11.06 -20.63
C ASP A 8 -12.66 10.32 -21.90
N GLU A 9 -12.92 11.02 -23.01
CA GLU A 9 -13.44 10.42 -24.25
C GLU A 9 -12.66 10.85 -25.52
N PRO A 10 -11.96 9.93 -26.22
CA PRO A 10 -11.50 8.64 -25.70
C PRO A 10 -10.46 8.85 -24.58
N PRO A 11 -10.37 7.93 -23.59
CA PRO A 11 -9.52 8.10 -22.42
C PRO A 11 -8.06 8.36 -22.80
N ALA A 12 -7.51 9.49 -22.35
CA ALA A 12 -6.13 9.86 -22.60
C ALA A 12 -5.59 10.78 -21.50
N ILE A 13 -4.31 10.62 -21.19
CA ILE A 13 -3.55 11.51 -20.31
C ILE A 13 -2.37 12.07 -21.10
N ARG A 14 -2.14 13.38 -21.00
CA ARG A 14 -1.00 14.06 -21.62
C ARG A 14 -0.23 14.84 -20.57
N LYS A 15 1.09 14.67 -20.57
CA LYS A 15 2.03 15.53 -19.85
C LYS A 15 2.61 16.58 -20.78
N THR A 16 2.70 17.83 -20.32
CA THR A 16 3.30 18.93 -21.11
C THR A 16 4.82 18.99 -20.94
N ARG A 17 5.35 18.25 -19.97
CA ARG A 17 6.76 18.24 -19.58
C ARG A 17 7.27 16.79 -19.53
N PRO A 18 8.44 16.48 -20.11
CA PRO A 18 8.94 15.12 -20.18
C PRO A 18 9.37 14.57 -18.81
N ASP A 19 9.82 15.43 -17.91
CA ASP A 19 10.32 15.13 -16.56
C ASP A 19 9.20 14.89 -15.53
N VAL A 20 7.94 15.14 -15.88
CA VAL A 20 6.80 14.81 -15.02
C VAL A 20 6.59 13.29 -14.99
N SER A 21 6.60 12.75 -13.77
CA SER A 21 6.18 11.40 -13.42
C SER A 21 4.80 11.42 -12.74
N ILE A 22 4.09 10.30 -12.84
CA ILE A 22 2.83 10.07 -12.12
C ILE A 22 3.08 8.92 -11.17
N ASP A 23 2.82 9.15 -9.89
CA ASP A 23 2.83 8.13 -8.86
C ASP A 23 1.39 7.92 -8.37
N LEU A 24 0.92 6.67 -8.40
CA LEU A 24 -0.43 6.27 -8.00
C LEU A 24 -0.43 5.47 -6.70
N SER A 25 0.68 5.44 -5.97
CA SER A 25 0.83 4.60 -4.77
C SER A 25 -0.20 4.91 -3.67
N ALA A 26 -0.70 6.15 -3.61
CA ALA A 26 -1.69 6.63 -2.64
C ALA A 26 -3.17 6.39 -3.03
N ILE A 27 -3.42 5.66 -4.13
CA ILE A 27 -4.78 5.39 -4.63
C ILE A 27 -4.91 4.01 -5.29
N ALA A 28 -3.79 3.42 -5.73
CA ALA A 28 -3.77 2.18 -6.50
C ALA A 28 -4.22 0.96 -5.69
N LYS A 29 -3.94 0.90 -4.38
CA LYS A 29 -4.37 -0.23 -3.53
C LYS A 29 -5.87 -0.22 -3.35
N GLY A 30 -6.44 0.94 -3.00
CA GLY A 30 -7.89 1.13 -2.94
C GLY A 30 -8.56 0.78 -4.27
N HIS A 31 -8.02 1.25 -5.41
CA HIS A 31 -8.54 0.86 -6.72
C HIS A 31 -8.49 -0.67 -6.94
N GLY A 32 -7.38 -1.32 -6.60
CA GLY A 32 -7.25 -2.78 -6.73
C GLY A 32 -8.30 -3.55 -5.94
N VAL A 33 -8.59 -3.11 -4.70
CA VAL A 33 -9.65 -3.67 -3.86
C VAL A 33 -11.02 -3.54 -4.52
N ASP A 34 -11.34 -2.37 -5.07
CA ASP A 34 -12.62 -2.15 -5.76
C ASP A 34 -12.77 -3.01 -7.02
N ARG A 35 -11.67 -3.20 -7.77
CA ARG A 35 -11.64 -4.09 -8.94
C ARG A 35 -11.88 -5.55 -8.57
N LEU A 36 -11.31 -6.03 -7.46
CA LEU A 36 -11.55 -7.38 -6.96
C LEU A 36 -13.01 -7.57 -6.55
N ILE A 37 -13.60 -6.61 -5.85
CA ILE A 37 -15.01 -6.68 -5.44
C ILE A 37 -15.94 -6.70 -6.66
N THR A 38 -15.64 -5.87 -7.68
CA THR A 38 -16.37 -5.89 -8.95
C THR A 38 -16.27 -7.25 -9.64
N LEU A 39 -15.08 -7.85 -9.67
CA LEU A 39 -14.86 -9.17 -10.27
C LEU A 39 -15.65 -10.27 -9.54
N LEU A 40 -15.57 -10.30 -8.21
CA LEU A 40 -16.27 -11.27 -7.37
C LEU A 40 -17.79 -11.14 -7.52
N ALA A 41 -18.32 -9.92 -7.54
CA ALA A 41 -19.73 -9.65 -7.80
C ALA A 41 -20.15 -10.16 -9.19
N GLY A 42 -19.30 -9.98 -10.21
CA GLY A 42 -19.50 -10.54 -11.55
C GLY A 42 -19.55 -12.07 -11.60
N TRP A 43 -18.97 -12.75 -10.62
CA TRP A 43 -19.07 -14.20 -10.43
C TRP A 43 -20.24 -14.63 -9.54
N GLY A 44 -21.10 -13.69 -9.12
CA GLY A 44 -22.26 -13.96 -8.27
C GLY A 44 -21.95 -14.08 -6.78
N VAL A 45 -20.75 -13.69 -6.34
CA VAL A 45 -20.40 -13.62 -4.92
C VAL A 45 -21.16 -12.45 -4.28
N LYS A 46 -21.94 -12.75 -3.24
CA LYS A 46 -22.77 -11.76 -2.53
C LYS A 46 -22.18 -11.29 -1.19
N HIS A 47 -21.27 -12.07 -0.64
CA HIS A 47 -20.65 -11.83 0.66
C HIS A 47 -19.13 -11.94 0.49
N ALA A 48 -18.41 -10.85 0.70
CA ALA A 48 -16.96 -10.84 0.56
C ALA A 48 -16.32 -9.79 1.45
N PHE A 49 -15.11 -10.12 1.90
CA PHE A 49 -14.19 -9.22 2.58
C PHE A 49 -12.89 -9.24 1.80
N VAL A 50 -12.53 -8.11 1.20
CA VAL A 50 -11.29 -7.98 0.42
C VAL A 50 -10.39 -6.98 1.11
N GLU A 51 -9.12 -7.36 1.27
CA GLU A 51 -8.08 -6.54 1.87
C GLU A 51 -6.79 -6.61 1.04
N ILE A 52 -6.18 -5.45 0.81
CA ILE A 52 -4.85 -5.34 0.20
C ILE A 52 -4.08 -4.28 0.97
N GLY A 53 -3.06 -4.66 1.75
CA GLY A 53 -2.10 -3.71 2.32
C GLY A 53 -2.66 -2.73 3.37
N GLY A 54 -3.80 -3.07 3.99
CA GLY A 54 -4.56 -2.23 4.93
C GLY A 54 -5.82 -1.59 4.34
N GLU A 55 -5.98 -1.60 3.01
CA GLU A 55 -7.18 -1.11 2.33
C GLU A 55 -8.23 -2.22 2.27
N VAL A 56 -9.43 -1.95 2.79
CA VAL A 56 -10.50 -2.93 2.95
C VAL A 56 -11.77 -2.48 2.24
N ARG A 57 -12.45 -3.42 1.57
CA ARG A 57 -13.82 -3.30 1.08
C ARG A 57 -14.59 -4.54 1.47
N VAL A 58 -15.78 -4.34 2.01
CA VAL A 58 -16.70 -5.44 2.34
C VAL A 58 -17.99 -5.31 1.55
N ILE A 59 -18.57 -6.45 1.18
CA ILE A 59 -19.92 -6.56 0.63
C ILE A 59 -20.70 -7.65 1.38
N GLY A 60 -22.00 -7.44 1.53
CA GLY A 60 -22.89 -8.33 2.27
C GLY A 60 -22.51 -8.43 3.76
N ASP A 61 -22.69 -9.62 4.30
CA ASP A 61 -22.49 -9.94 5.71
C ASP A 61 -21.65 -11.22 5.90
N LYS A 62 -21.21 -11.43 7.13
CA LYS A 62 -20.59 -12.67 7.59
C LYS A 62 -21.64 -13.51 8.30
N ALA A 63 -22.32 -14.37 7.55
CA ALA A 63 -23.33 -15.29 8.08
C ALA A 63 -24.45 -14.60 8.89
N GLY A 64 -24.97 -13.49 8.36
CA GLY A 64 -26.02 -12.66 8.98
C GLY A 64 -25.50 -11.48 9.80
N GLU A 65 -24.22 -11.48 10.18
CA GLU A 65 -23.61 -10.42 10.99
C GLU A 65 -22.78 -9.44 10.14
N PRO A 66 -22.73 -8.13 10.47
CA PRO A 66 -21.83 -7.22 9.77
C PRO A 66 -20.38 -7.71 9.82
N TRP A 67 -19.63 -7.45 8.74
CA TRP A 67 -18.19 -7.66 8.78
C TRP A 67 -17.58 -6.77 9.86
N ARG A 68 -16.66 -7.31 10.67
CA ARG A 68 -15.92 -6.49 11.64
C ARG A 68 -14.54 -6.16 11.10
N VAL A 69 -14.20 -4.87 11.09
CA VAL A 69 -12.90 -4.38 10.64
C VAL A 69 -12.19 -3.71 11.80
N GLY A 70 -10.94 -4.12 12.04
CA GLY A 70 -10.07 -3.54 13.04
C GLY A 70 -9.22 -2.41 12.47
N ILE A 71 -9.11 -1.32 13.21
CA ILE A 71 -8.14 -0.24 13.02
C ILE A 71 -7.01 -0.50 14.02
N GLN A 72 -5.78 -0.64 13.50
CA GLN A 72 -4.60 -0.92 14.31
C GLN A 72 -4.18 0.31 15.13
N GLN A 73 -3.64 0.08 16.31
CA GLN A 73 -2.96 1.08 17.11
C GLN A 73 -1.52 1.26 16.58
N PRO A 74 -1.13 2.47 16.16
CA PRO A 74 0.26 2.76 15.82
C PRO A 74 1.21 2.52 17.02
N ASP A 75 2.46 2.16 16.72
CA ASP A 75 3.61 2.16 17.65
C ASP A 75 3.55 1.22 18.85
N VAL A 76 2.59 0.30 18.87
CA VAL A 76 2.63 -0.84 19.79
C VAL A 76 3.30 -2.01 19.09
N ALA A 77 4.20 -2.71 19.79
CA ALA A 77 4.74 -3.96 19.27
C ALA A 77 3.63 -5.02 19.17
N GLY A 78 3.37 -5.51 17.96
CA GLY A 78 2.31 -6.47 17.66
C GLY A 78 1.07 -5.83 17.02
N GLU A 79 0.11 -6.67 16.62
CA GLU A 79 -1.12 -6.23 15.93
C GLU A 79 -2.22 -5.85 16.94
N VAL A 80 -1.97 -4.82 17.74
CA VAL A 80 -2.99 -4.31 18.68
C VAL A 80 -4.06 -3.54 17.91
N VAL A 81 -5.33 -3.93 18.09
CA VAL A 81 -6.48 -3.26 17.49
C VAL A 81 -6.92 -2.13 18.40
N ALA A 82 -6.73 -0.88 17.97
CA ALA A 82 -7.21 0.31 18.68
C ALA A 82 -8.74 0.41 18.67
N LYS A 83 -9.36 0.00 17.56
CA LYS A 83 -10.81 0.11 17.36
C LYS A 83 -11.31 -0.98 16.43
N SER A 84 -12.46 -1.58 16.74
CA SER A 84 -13.14 -2.51 15.84
C SER A 84 -14.53 -1.98 15.55
N LEU A 85 -14.95 -1.98 14.29
CA LEU A 85 -16.26 -1.49 13.90
C LEU A 85 -16.99 -2.45 12.94
N PRO A 86 -18.33 -2.51 13.02
CA PRO A 86 -19.12 -3.17 11.99
C PRO A 86 -19.07 -2.35 10.69
N LEU A 87 -18.82 -3.01 9.58
CA LEU A 87 -18.78 -2.45 8.24
C LEU A 87 -19.74 -3.23 7.33
N ARG A 88 -20.62 -2.53 6.61
CA ARG A 88 -21.60 -3.10 5.69
C ARG A 88 -21.53 -2.37 4.38
N ASP A 89 -21.24 -3.08 3.29
CA ASP A 89 -21.18 -2.51 1.94
C ASP A 89 -20.40 -1.19 1.85
N ARG A 90 -19.34 -1.04 2.64
CA ARG A 90 -18.44 0.14 2.69
C ARG A 90 -16.96 -0.26 2.60
N SER A 91 -16.11 0.75 2.48
CA SER A 91 -14.66 0.63 2.52
C SER A 91 -14.08 1.30 3.75
N ILE A 92 -12.89 0.86 4.14
CA ILE A 92 -12.01 1.62 5.02
C ILE A 92 -10.57 1.51 4.53
N ALA A 93 -9.83 2.61 4.55
CA ALA A 93 -8.41 2.65 4.24
C ALA A 93 -7.68 3.44 5.32
N THR A 94 -6.42 3.05 5.60
CA THR A 94 -5.61 3.67 6.64
C THR A 94 -4.25 4.10 6.09
N SER A 95 -3.96 5.40 6.16
CA SER A 95 -2.64 5.97 5.89
C SER A 95 -1.94 6.30 7.21
N GLY A 96 -0.65 6.05 7.33
CA GLY A 96 0.08 6.30 8.57
C GLY A 96 1.58 6.12 8.42
N ASP A 97 2.34 6.68 9.35
CA ASP A 97 3.79 6.63 9.33
C ASP A 97 4.37 5.35 9.95
N TYR A 98 3.58 4.60 10.73
CA TYR A 98 4.07 3.49 11.54
C TYR A 98 4.51 2.24 10.77
N ARG A 99 4.00 2.00 9.55
CA ARG A 99 4.43 0.86 8.71
C ARG A 99 5.68 1.15 7.87
N ASN A 100 5.91 2.41 7.52
CA ASN A 100 6.95 2.83 6.58
C ASN A 100 7.49 4.22 6.98
N PHE A 101 8.46 4.23 7.91
CA PHE A 101 9.21 5.42 8.30
C PHE A 101 10.69 5.07 8.47
N PHE A 102 11.55 6.09 8.47
CA PHE A 102 12.93 5.98 8.93
C PHE A 102 13.25 7.12 9.90
N GLU A 103 14.19 6.88 10.82
CA GLU A 103 14.70 7.90 11.74
C GLU A 103 16.04 8.44 11.28
N PHE A 104 16.18 9.76 11.25
CA PHE A 104 17.44 10.43 10.96
C PHE A 104 17.58 11.65 11.88
N GLU A 105 18.71 11.75 12.60
CA GLU A 105 18.97 12.81 13.59
C GLU A 105 17.87 12.96 14.66
N GLY A 106 17.27 11.84 15.10
CA GLY A 106 16.19 11.84 16.10
C GLY A 106 14.84 12.35 15.59
N GLN A 107 14.70 12.54 14.27
CA GLN A 107 13.43 12.90 13.63
C GLN A 107 12.92 11.73 12.78
N ARG A 108 11.62 11.41 12.91
CA ARG A 108 10.94 10.42 12.05
C ARG A 108 10.58 11.06 10.71
N TYR A 109 10.94 10.38 9.63
CA TYR A 109 10.61 10.74 8.26
C TYR A 109 9.62 9.72 7.70
N SER A 110 8.43 10.19 7.33
CA SER A 110 7.43 9.38 6.65
C SER A 110 7.79 9.19 5.16
N HIS A 111 7.32 8.10 4.57
CA HIS A 111 7.32 7.90 3.11
C HIS A 111 6.36 8.84 2.36
N THR A 112 5.48 9.52 3.08
CA THR A 112 4.55 10.50 2.51
C THR A 112 5.21 11.87 2.37
N LEU A 113 5.14 12.45 1.17
CA LEU A 113 5.69 13.77 0.85
C LEU A 113 4.62 14.86 0.90
N ASP A 114 4.96 16.03 1.44
CA ASP A 114 4.15 17.23 1.31
C ASP A 114 4.44 17.89 -0.05
N PRO A 115 3.47 17.93 -0.99
CA PRO A 115 3.67 18.48 -2.32
C PRO A 115 3.93 20.00 -2.32
N ARG A 116 3.61 20.71 -1.22
CA ARG A 116 3.88 22.15 -1.07
C ARG A 116 5.36 22.41 -0.83
N THR A 117 6.06 21.46 -0.20
CA THR A 117 7.47 21.61 0.19
C THR A 117 8.42 20.68 -0.55
N GLY A 118 7.91 19.60 -1.14
CA GLY A 118 8.70 18.53 -1.75
C GLY A 118 9.46 17.67 -0.73
N LYS A 119 9.12 17.78 0.56
CA LYS A 119 9.81 17.09 1.67
C LYS A 119 8.86 16.12 2.38
N PRO A 120 9.39 15.12 3.10
CA PRO A 120 8.58 14.28 3.98
C PRO A 120 7.76 15.10 4.98
N ILE A 121 6.55 14.64 5.28
CA ILE A 121 5.70 15.21 6.34
C ILE A 121 6.39 15.12 7.71
N ARG A 122 6.17 16.12 8.58
CA ARG A 122 6.87 16.27 9.88
C ARG A 122 5.93 16.49 11.08
N HIS A 123 4.62 16.43 10.88
CA HIS A 123 3.64 16.63 11.95
C HIS A 123 3.41 15.34 12.75
N ALA A 124 2.68 15.46 13.86
CA ALA A 124 2.47 14.38 14.83
C ALA A 124 1.38 13.34 14.48
N THR A 125 0.69 13.46 13.34
CA THR A 125 -0.29 12.44 12.89
C THR A 125 0.39 11.08 12.73
N ALA A 126 -0.04 10.09 13.51
CA ALA A 126 0.45 8.72 13.44
C ALA A 126 -0.33 7.89 12.40
N SER A 127 -1.65 8.07 12.36
CA SER A 127 -2.50 7.41 11.36
C SER A 127 -3.79 8.18 11.10
N VAL A 128 -4.34 7.95 9.92
CA VAL A 128 -5.62 8.44 9.43
C VAL A 128 -6.37 7.27 8.82
N SER A 129 -7.53 6.93 9.37
CA SER A 129 -8.43 5.93 8.80
C SER A 129 -9.69 6.59 8.26
N VAL A 130 -10.07 6.28 7.02
CA VAL A 130 -11.21 6.89 6.34
C VAL A 130 -12.19 5.82 5.90
N ILE A 131 -13.48 6.00 6.19
CA ILE A 131 -14.56 5.19 5.64
C ILE A 131 -15.16 5.90 4.44
N ALA A 132 -15.37 5.17 3.35
CA ALA A 132 -16.03 5.68 2.15
C ALA A 132 -16.85 4.60 1.45
N ASP A 133 -17.55 4.99 0.38
CA ASP A 133 -18.41 4.12 -0.42
C ASP A 133 -17.57 3.14 -1.27
N ASP A 134 -16.42 3.58 -1.76
CA ASP A 134 -15.42 2.80 -2.49
C ASP A 134 -14.03 2.96 -1.86
N CYS A 135 -13.17 1.97 -2.09
CA CYS A 135 -11.89 1.86 -1.40
C CYS A 135 -10.86 2.82 -1.99
N MET A 136 -10.92 3.09 -3.29
CA MET A 136 -10.11 4.09 -3.98
C MET A 136 -10.27 5.49 -3.35
N THR A 137 -11.51 5.90 -3.08
CA THR A 137 -11.83 7.17 -2.43
C THR A 137 -11.33 7.21 -0.98
N ALA A 138 -11.51 6.12 -0.23
CA ALA A 138 -10.99 6.03 1.13
C ALA A 138 -9.45 6.17 1.18
N ASP A 139 -8.73 5.47 0.31
CA ASP A 139 -7.27 5.48 0.21
C ASP A 139 -6.73 6.89 -0.12
N ALA A 140 -7.35 7.53 -1.11
CA ALA A 140 -7.00 8.89 -1.52
C ALA A 140 -7.21 9.91 -0.39
N TRP A 141 -8.36 9.87 0.30
CA TRP A 141 -8.63 10.79 1.41
C TRP A 141 -7.75 10.52 2.62
N ALA A 142 -7.49 9.25 2.96
CA ALA A 142 -6.61 8.90 4.07
C ALA A 142 -5.22 9.52 3.86
N THR A 143 -4.67 9.41 2.66
CA THR A 143 -3.37 10.03 2.34
C THR A 143 -3.46 11.56 2.29
N ALA A 144 -4.49 12.15 1.68
CA ALA A 144 -4.64 13.60 1.59
C ALA A 144 -4.72 14.25 2.98
N ILE A 145 -5.55 13.69 3.87
CA ILE A 145 -5.68 14.19 5.26
C ILE A 145 -4.37 13.96 6.03
N ASN A 146 -3.70 12.82 5.81
CA ASN A 146 -2.39 12.59 6.41
C ASN A 146 -1.36 13.62 5.94
N VAL A 147 -1.41 14.12 4.70
CA VAL A 147 -0.54 15.21 4.22
C VAL A 147 -0.89 16.57 4.85
N LEU A 148 -2.18 16.83 5.08
CA LEU A 148 -2.63 18.10 5.66
C LEU A 148 -2.22 18.25 7.14
N GLY A 149 -2.06 17.13 7.85
CA GLY A 149 -1.81 17.12 9.29
C GLY A 149 -3.08 17.34 10.11
N PRO A 150 -2.98 17.38 11.44
CA PRO A 150 -4.13 17.30 12.32
C PRO A 150 -5.04 18.53 12.22
N GLU A 151 -4.52 19.75 12.33
CA GLU A 151 -5.35 20.97 12.37
C GLU A 151 -6.14 21.20 11.06
N GLU A 152 -5.43 21.20 9.93
CA GLU A 152 -6.04 21.44 8.61
C GLU A 152 -6.85 20.22 8.15
N GLY A 153 -6.39 19.01 8.48
CA GLY A 153 -7.11 17.78 8.23
C GLY A 153 -8.46 17.77 8.93
N GLU A 154 -8.51 18.09 10.22
CA GLU A 154 -9.77 18.20 10.98
C GLU A 154 -10.72 19.24 10.36
N ARG A 155 -10.18 20.39 9.94
CA ARG A 155 -10.97 21.44 9.29
C ARG A 155 -11.64 20.92 8.02
N ILE A 156 -10.88 20.28 7.13
CA ILE A 156 -11.37 19.71 5.87
C ILE A 156 -12.36 18.56 6.12
N VAL A 157 -12.08 17.70 7.09
CA VAL A 157 -12.98 16.58 7.45
C VAL A 157 -14.35 17.09 7.89
N ARG A 158 -14.40 18.15 8.71
CA ARG A 158 -15.66 18.77 9.14
C ARG A 158 -16.38 19.45 7.99
N GLU A 159 -15.65 20.17 7.14
CA GLU A 159 -16.20 20.90 5.98
C GLU A 159 -16.85 19.95 4.98
N LEU A 160 -16.22 18.81 4.71
CA LEU A 160 -16.68 17.82 3.73
C LEU A 160 -17.56 16.72 4.33
N GLY A 161 -17.72 16.66 5.66
CA GLY A 161 -18.55 15.66 6.35
C GLY A 161 -18.03 14.24 6.19
N LEU A 162 -16.70 14.04 6.26
CA LEU A 162 -16.07 12.73 6.06
C LEU A 162 -16.11 11.86 7.32
N ASP A 163 -16.21 10.54 7.13
CA ASP A 163 -16.10 9.54 8.20
C ASP A 163 -14.62 9.20 8.45
N VAL A 164 -13.99 9.84 9.44
CA VAL A 164 -12.53 9.76 9.65
C VAL A 164 -12.16 9.49 11.10
N LEU A 165 -11.11 8.70 11.33
CA LEU A 165 -10.42 8.58 12.61
C LEU A 165 -8.99 9.06 12.46
N LEU A 166 -8.65 10.12 13.18
CA LEU A 166 -7.28 10.62 13.30
C LEU A 166 -6.65 10.06 14.58
N MET A 167 -5.41 9.60 14.50
CA MET A 167 -4.59 9.30 15.67
C MET A 167 -3.35 10.19 15.65
N VAL A 168 -3.15 10.96 16.72
CA VAL A 168 -2.12 12.00 16.81
C VAL A 168 -1.25 11.75 18.03
N ARG A 169 0.06 11.83 17.87
CA ARG A 169 1.04 11.74 18.97
C ARG A 169 1.04 13.03 19.78
N GLN A 170 1.10 12.91 21.09
CA GLN A 170 1.34 14.01 22.02
C GLN A 170 2.79 14.03 22.51
N ALA A 171 3.16 15.07 23.25
CA ALA A 171 4.54 15.31 23.71
C ALA A 171 5.11 14.23 24.64
N ASP A 172 4.27 13.35 25.20
CA ASP A 172 4.64 12.21 26.04
C ASP A 172 4.52 10.86 25.30
N ASP A 173 4.55 10.90 23.96
CA ASP A 173 4.34 9.75 23.06
C ASP A 173 2.99 9.04 23.24
N LYS A 174 2.03 9.63 23.97
CA LYS A 174 0.66 9.13 24.00
C LYS A 174 -0.05 9.41 22.68
N LEU A 175 -0.85 8.44 22.25
CA LEU A 175 -1.75 8.60 21.11
C LEU A 175 -3.10 9.09 21.59
N VAL A 176 -3.56 10.19 20.99
CA VAL A 176 -4.94 10.66 21.12
C VAL A 176 -5.66 10.39 19.81
N SER A 177 -6.89 9.88 19.93
CA SER A 177 -7.74 9.62 18.77
C SER A 177 -8.90 10.61 18.71
N VAL A 178 -9.18 11.11 17.51
CA VAL A 178 -10.28 12.03 17.22
C VAL A 178 -11.10 11.44 16.07
N GLY A 179 -12.35 11.09 16.36
CA GLY A 179 -13.27 10.49 15.39
C GLY A 179 -14.28 11.50 14.83
N PHE A 180 -14.66 11.31 13.57
CA PHE A 180 -15.60 12.14 12.81
C PHE A 180 -16.63 11.25 12.11
N GLY A 181 -17.85 11.77 11.94
CA GLY A 181 -18.96 11.03 11.32
C GLY A 181 -19.23 9.70 12.04
N LYS A 182 -19.31 8.61 11.28
CA LYS A 182 -19.49 7.24 11.82
C LYS A 182 -18.38 6.78 12.76
N LEU A 183 -17.22 7.44 12.74
CA LEU A 183 -16.10 7.14 13.63
C LEU A 183 -16.11 8.00 14.91
N ALA A 184 -16.97 9.02 15.00
CA ALA A 184 -17.14 9.87 16.18
C ALA A 184 -17.87 9.16 17.33
N ASP A 185 -18.98 8.46 17.03
CA ASP A 185 -19.89 7.87 18.02
C ASP A 185 -19.37 6.57 18.66
N GLN A 186 -18.12 6.21 18.40
CA GLN A 186 -17.58 4.89 18.71
C GLN A 186 -16.50 4.92 19.81
N GLY A 187 -16.51 5.96 20.66
CA GLY A 187 -15.83 6.01 21.97
C GLY A 187 -14.29 5.90 21.99
N THR A 188 -13.69 6.51 23.00
CA THR A 188 -12.30 6.27 23.45
C THR A 188 -12.10 4.82 23.92
N PRO A 189 -10.86 4.29 23.92
CA PRO A 189 -10.59 2.87 24.08
C PRO A 189 -11.16 2.31 25.39
N GLU A 190 -12.06 1.34 25.28
CA GLU A 190 -12.15 0.32 26.30
C GLU A 190 -10.83 -0.47 26.18
N HIS A 191 -10.03 -0.48 27.25
CA HIS A 191 -8.89 -1.40 27.34
C HIS A 191 -9.43 -2.82 27.14
N VAL A 192 -9.32 -3.34 25.92
CA VAL A 192 -9.36 -4.79 25.73
C VAL A 192 -8.05 -5.29 26.30
N ALA A 193 -8.04 -5.50 27.62
CA ALA A 193 -7.07 -6.35 28.25
C ALA A 193 -7.21 -7.72 27.59
N VAL A 194 -6.27 -8.06 26.72
CA VAL A 194 -6.05 -9.46 26.38
C VAL A 194 -5.48 -10.07 27.67
N SER A 195 -6.39 -10.59 28.49
CA SER A 195 -6.05 -11.44 29.62
C SER A 195 -5.30 -12.64 29.06
N GLU A 196 -4.03 -12.81 29.43
CA GLU A 196 -3.22 -13.99 29.13
C GLU A 196 -3.75 -15.30 29.78
N ASN A 197 -4.96 -15.29 30.37
CA ASN A 197 -5.51 -16.42 31.10
C ASN A 197 -6.73 -17.14 30.47
N ASP A 198 -7.13 -16.85 29.23
CA ASP A 198 -8.22 -17.58 28.56
C ASP A 198 -7.75 -18.55 27.46
N VAL A 199 -6.55 -19.14 27.60
CA VAL A 199 -6.24 -20.43 26.96
C VAL A 199 -6.80 -21.56 27.82
N GLY A 200 -8.10 -21.52 28.06
CA GLY A 200 -8.87 -22.63 28.58
C GLY A 200 -9.33 -23.51 27.42
N LEU A 201 -8.62 -24.61 27.17
CA LEU A 201 -9.10 -25.72 26.35
C LEU A 201 -10.35 -26.36 27.01
N GLY A 202 -11.50 -25.71 26.85
CA GLY A 202 -12.81 -26.28 27.13
C GLY A 202 -13.31 -27.01 25.90
N ALA A 203 -13.22 -28.33 25.92
CA ALA A 203 -13.83 -29.19 24.90
C ALA A 203 -15.36 -29.00 24.89
N VAL A 204 -15.88 -28.23 23.92
CA VAL A 204 -17.31 -28.16 23.66
C VAL A 204 -17.68 -29.32 22.74
N SER A 205 -18.27 -30.35 23.33
CA SER A 205 -18.90 -31.48 22.63
C SER A 205 -20.04 -30.97 21.75
N ALA A 206 -19.83 -30.89 20.44
CA ALA A 206 -20.89 -30.71 19.47
C ALA A 206 -21.63 -32.04 19.27
N THR A 207 -22.90 -32.10 19.66
CA THR A 207 -23.81 -33.17 19.23
C THR A 207 -24.20 -32.93 17.78
N PRO A 208 -24.11 -33.93 16.88
CA PRO A 208 -24.52 -33.76 15.48
C PRO A 208 -26.03 -33.64 15.34
N VAL A 209 -26.47 -32.71 14.51
CA VAL A 209 -27.83 -32.64 13.97
C VAL A 209 -27.86 -33.56 12.74
N ASP A 210 -28.72 -34.58 12.77
CA ASP A 210 -28.94 -35.51 11.65
C ASP A 210 -29.61 -34.78 10.47
N VAL A 211 -28.88 -34.65 9.35
CA VAL A 211 -29.44 -34.25 8.06
C VAL A 211 -29.28 -35.44 7.13
N GLY A 212 -30.38 -36.18 6.93
CA GLY A 212 -30.42 -37.34 6.05
C GLY A 212 -30.18 -36.95 4.58
N GLY A 213 -29.11 -37.49 4.01
CA GLY A 213 -28.81 -37.44 2.58
C GLY A 213 -27.45 -38.08 2.30
N ASP A 214 -27.38 -39.02 1.36
CA ASP A 214 -26.16 -39.72 0.97
C ASP A 214 -25.08 -38.73 0.48
N VAL A 215 -24.11 -38.44 1.34
CA VAL A 215 -22.88 -37.69 1.01
C VAL A 215 -21.79 -38.71 0.63
N PRO A 216 -21.17 -38.60 -0.57
CA PRO A 216 -20.06 -39.46 -0.94
C PRO A 216 -18.89 -39.29 0.03
N THR A 217 -18.34 -40.41 0.51
CA THR A 217 -17.27 -40.45 1.51
C THR A 217 -16.02 -39.65 1.08
N PRO A 218 -15.49 -38.76 1.93
CA PRO A 218 -14.31 -37.97 1.59
C PRO A 218 -13.05 -38.85 1.58
N ARG A 219 -12.31 -38.83 0.46
CA ARG A 219 -10.96 -39.38 0.35
C ARG A 219 -10.03 -38.64 1.31
N SER A 220 -9.04 -39.35 1.84
CA SER A 220 -8.21 -38.90 2.97
C SER A 220 -7.64 -37.48 2.80
N PRO A 221 -7.77 -36.61 3.83
CA PRO A 221 -7.35 -35.21 3.75
C PRO A 221 -5.83 -35.08 3.54
N PHE A 222 -5.05 -36.05 4.00
CA PHE A 222 -3.60 -36.03 3.90
C PHE A 222 -3.09 -36.06 2.45
N GLY A 223 -3.78 -36.77 1.55
CA GLY A 223 -3.36 -36.91 0.15
C GLY A 223 -3.60 -35.65 -0.69
N GLN A 224 -4.61 -34.86 -0.36
CA GLN A 224 -4.98 -33.66 -1.13
C GLN A 224 -4.10 -32.46 -0.79
N TRP A 225 -3.77 -32.27 0.49
CA TRP A 225 -2.80 -31.26 0.93
C TRP A 225 -1.39 -31.54 0.40
N LEU A 226 -0.97 -32.81 0.35
CA LEU A 226 0.33 -33.17 -0.23
C LEU A 226 0.38 -32.88 -1.74
N ARG A 227 -0.71 -33.14 -2.46
CA ARG A 227 -0.82 -32.85 -3.91
C ARG A 227 -0.81 -31.36 -4.20
N ILE A 228 -1.54 -30.56 -3.42
CA ILE A 228 -1.55 -29.10 -3.56
C ILE A 228 -0.18 -28.53 -3.21
N GLY A 229 0.43 -28.96 -2.09
CA GLY A 229 1.77 -28.53 -1.70
C GLY A 229 2.83 -28.87 -2.75
N LEU A 230 2.79 -30.08 -3.32
CA LEU A 230 3.70 -30.51 -4.37
C LEU A 230 3.49 -29.71 -5.67
N LEU A 231 2.25 -29.48 -6.10
CA LEU A 231 1.93 -28.69 -7.29
C LEU A 231 2.42 -27.24 -7.14
N THR A 232 2.16 -26.61 -6.00
CA THR A 232 2.61 -25.24 -5.74
C THR A 232 4.13 -25.14 -5.72
N ALA A 233 4.83 -26.10 -5.08
CA ALA A 233 6.29 -26.14 -5.07
C ALA A 233 6.88 -26.33 -6.48
N ILE A 234 6.25 -27.16 -7.32
CA ILE A 234 6.69 -27.36 -8.72
C ILE A 234 6.50 -26.09 -9.54
N VAL A 235 5.34 -25.43 -9.45
CA VAL A 235 5.06 -24.21 -10.23
C VAL A 235 5.98 -23.07 -9.79
N PHE A 236 6.11 -22.85 -8.48
CA PHE A 236 6.94 -21.76 -7.96
C PHE A 236 8.43 -22.03 -8.16
N GLY A 237 8.89 -23.25 -7.90
CA GLY A 237 10.26 -23.68 -8.19
C GLY A 237 10.60 -23.62 -9.67
N GLY A 238 9.66 -23.98 -10.55
CA GLY A 238 9.80 -23.85 -12.00
C GLY A 238 9.93 -22.40 -12.45
N ALA A 239 9.12 -21.49 -11.89
CA ALA A 239 9.22 -20.06 -12.17
C ALA A 239 10.57 -19.47 -11.72
N LEU A 240 11.03 -19.79 -10.50
CA LEU A 240 12.34 -19.37 -10.00
C LEU A 240 13.50 -19.95 -10.82
N GLY A 241 13.39 -21.23 -11.20
CA GLY A 241 14.36 -21.89 -12.08
C GLY A 241 14.42 -21.23 -13.47
N ALA A 242 13.27 -20.93 -14.08
CA ALA A 242 13.19 -20.23 -15.36
C ALA A 242 13.77 -18.81 -15.28
N MET A 243 13.55 -18.10 -14.17
CA MET A 243 14.16 -16.78 -13.92
C MET A 243 15.69 -16.90 -13.75
N ALA A 244 16.18 -17.87 -12.98
CA ALA A 244 17.62 -18.09 -12.78
C ALA A 244 18.34 -18.52 -14.06
N VAL A 245 17.72 -19.39 -14.86
CA VAL A 245 18.20 -19.79 -16.20
C VAL A 245 18.17 -18.60 -17.15
N GLY A 246 17.12 -17.77 -17.10
CA GLY A 246 17.03 -16.53 -17.86
C GLY A 246 18.16 -15.55 -17.53
N VAL A 247 18.60 -15.48 -16.27
CA VAL A 247 19.74 -14.65 -15.84
C VAL A 247 21.08 -15.26 -16.22
N MET A 248 21.25 -16.59 -16.17
CA MET A 248 22.52 -17.25 -16.50
C MET A 248 22.79 -17.35 -18.01
N PHE A 249 21.76 -17.61 -18.82
CA PHE A 249 21.88 -17.66 -20.29
C PHE A 249 21.63 -16.30 -20.95
N GLY A 250 20.94 -15.40 -20.25
CA GLY A 250 20.83 -13.99 -20.59
C GLY A 250 22.09 -13.22 -20.23
N ARG A 251 23.24 -13.51 -20.87
CA ARG A 251 24.35 -12.54 -20.98
C ARG A 251 23.97 -11.36 -21.88
N ARG A 252 22.79 -10.79 -21.69
CA ARG A 252 22.38 -9.52 -22.27
C ARG A 252 22.38 -8.53 -21.13
N ALA A 253 23.28 -7.54 -21.23
CA ALA A 253 23.16 -6.32 -20.45
C ALA A 253 21.72 -5.84 -20.55
N ILE A 254 21.14 -5.45 -19.42
CA ILE A 254 19.81 -4.83 -19.38
C ILE A 254 19.89 -3.62 -20.31
N SER A 255 19.31 -3.80 -21.50
CA SER A 255 19.14 -2.75 -22.49
C SER A 255 18.14 -1.77 -21.90
N GLY A 256 18.66 -0.77 -21.20
CA GLY A 256 17.91 0.44 -20.90
C GLY A 256 17.32 0.99 -22.19
N SER A 257 16.06 1.38 -22.12
CA SER A 257 15.31 2.03 -23.20
C SER A 257 16.05 3.28 -23.69
N CYS A 258 16.88 3.12 -24.72
CA CYS A 258 17.33 4.22 -25.57
C CYS A 258 16.36 4.30 -26.75
N GLY A 259 15.22 4.94 -26.52
CA GLY A 259 14.06 5.03 -27.42
C GLY A 259 14.39 5.22 -28.92
N GLY A 260 14.62 4.12 -29.63
CA GLY A 260 14.77 4.08 -31.08
C GLY A 260 16.06 4.66 -31.67
N LEU A 261 17.09 5.00 -30.88
CA LEU A 261 18.31 5.66 -31.38
C LEU A 261 19.47 4.70 -31.74
N ALA A 262 19.30 3.39 -31.51
CA ALA A 262 20.36 2.39 -31.73
C ALA A 262 20.85 2.29 -33.19
N ASN A 263 20.07 2.77 -34.17
CA ASN A 263 20.38 2.65 -35.60
C ASN A 263 20.80 3.98 -36.27
N ARG A 264 21.11 5.04 -35.52
CA ARG A 264 21.67 6.27 -36.10
C ARG A 264 23.19 6.23 -36.08
N PRO A 265 23.87 6.17 -37.24
CA PRO A 265 25.33 6.22 -37.29
C PRO A 265 25.83 7.58 -36.82
N ASP A 266 26.84 7.61 -35.96
CA ASP A 266 27.70 8.78 -35.85
C ASP A 266 28.66 8.80 -37.06
N GLY A 267 29.18 9.98 -37.39
CA GLY A 267 30.08 10.18 -38.54
C GLY A 267 31.42 9.44 -38.46
N GLN A 268 31.60 8.49 -37.54
CA GLN A 268 32.79 7.67 -37.38
C GLN A 268 32.46 6.15 -37.37
N GLY A 269 31.25 5.76 -37.79
CA GLY A 269 30.89 4.35 -37.96
C GLY A 269 30.54 3.61 -36.68
N GLY A 270 30.35 4.32 -35.56
CA GLY A 270 29.83 3.80 -34.29
C GLY A 270 28.37 4.17 -34.07
N GLY A 271 27.69 3.40 -33.21
CA GLY A 271 26.38 3.79 -32.70
C GLY A 271 26.55 4.82 -31.58
N ARG A 272 25.83 5.95 -31.65
CA ARG A 272 25.88 7.04 -30.65
C ARG A 272 25.61 6.60 -29.19
N CYS A 273 25.09 5.39 -28.99
CA CYS A 273 24.87 4.81 -27.66
C CYS A 273 26.18 4.39 -26.96
N ALA A 274 27.28 4.21 -27.69
CA ALA A 274 28.55 3.75 -27.11
C ALA A 274 29.22 4.78 -26.17
N LEU A 275 28.83 6.07 -26.26
CA LEU A 275 29.35 7.16 -25.43
C LEU A 275 28.79 7.17 -23.99
N CYS A 276 27.66 6.51 -23.73
CA CYS A 276 27.04 6.50 -22.39
C CYS A 276 27.40 5.28 -21.55
N SER A 277 28.10 4.29 -22.11
CA SER A 277 28.26 2.97 -21.49
C SER A 277 29.71 2.59 -21.18
N LYS A 278 30.69 3.46 -21.46
CA LYS A 278 32.08 3.26 -21.04
C LYS A 278 32.63 4.56 -20.42
N PRO A 279 33.29 4.50 -19.26
CA PRO A 279 33.92 5.66 -18.67
C PRO A 279 35.14 6.02 -19.54
N ASP A 280 35.02 7.09 -20.31
CA ASP A 280 36.14 7.69 -21.03
C ASP A 280 37.03 8.49 -20.05
N GLU A 281 38.32 8.65 -20.35
CA GLU A 281 39.30 9.41 -19.54
C GLU A 281 38.85 10.86 -19.30
N ALA A 282 37.96 11.40 -20.13
CA ALA A 282 37.34 12.70 -19.91
C ALA A 282 36.52 12.76 -18.60
N CYS A 283 35.91 11.64 -18.19
CA CYS A 283 35.06 11.56 -17.01
C CYS A 283 35.87 11.44 -15.71
N SER A 284 37.07 10.84 -15.75
CA SER A 284 37.98 10.83 -14.59
C SER A 284 38.59 12.22 -14.35
N ARG A 285 39.00 12.94 -15.40
CA ARG A 285 39.53 14.31 -15.27
C ARG A 285 38.49 15.29 -14.74
N LEU A 286 37.22 15.16 -15.13
CA LEU A 286 36.13 15.98 -14.60
C LEU A 286 35.89 15.73 -13.11
N ARG A 287 36.00 14.49 -12.65
CA ARG A 287 35.87 14.15 -11.21
C ARG A 287 37.03 14.68 -10.39
N GLU A 288 38.26 14.62 -10.90
CA GLU A 288 39.42 15.22 -10.24
C GLU A 288 39.28 16.75 -10.17
N GLN A 289 38.80 17.40 -11.22
CA GLN A 289 38.56 18.84 -11.23
C GLN A 289 37.44 19.27 -10.27
N GLN A 290 36.37 18.47 -10.13
CA GLN A 290 35.30 18.71 -9.17
C GLN A 290 35.76 18.53 -7.73
N ALA A 291 36.54 17.47 -7.43
CA ALA A 291 37.09 17.24 -6.10
C ALA A 291 38.05 18.37 -5.65
N VAL A 292 38.83 18.92 -6.58
CA VAL A 292 39.71 20.08 -6.32
C VAL A 292 38.91 21.37 -6.13
N ALA A 293 37.80 21.56 -6.86
CA ALA A 293 36.93 22.73 -6.70
C ALA A 293 36.17 22.73 -5.36
N GLU A 294 35.71 21.57 -4.90
CA GLU A 294 35.05 21.39 -3.61
C GLU A 294 36.01 21.61 -2.43
N ALA A 295 37.23 21.11 -2.51
CA ALA A 295 38.27 21.35 -1.50
C ALA A 295 38.69 22.85 -1.41
N ALA A 296 38.49 23.61 -2.49
CA ALA A 296 38.78 25.04 -2.55
C ALA A 296 37.58 25.94 -2.18
N GLY A 297 36.44 25.36 -1.76
CA GLY A 297 35.29 26.11 -1.27
C GLY A 297 34.58 26.99 -2.31
N ARG A 298 34.72 26.69 -3.61
CA ARG A 298 33.96 27.37 -4.68
C ARG A 298 32.89 26.44 -5.23
N GLN A 299 31.64 26.89 -5.19
CA GLN A 299 30.54 26.20 -5.86
C GLN A 299 30.67 26.39 -7.39
N VAL A 300 30.59 25.28 -8.14
CA VAL A 300 30.47 25.26 -9.60
C VAL A 300 29.01 25.34 -9.98
#